data_AF-A0A1Z5H7L9-F1
#
_entry.id   AF-A0A1Z5H7L9-F1
#
_cell.length_a   1.000
_cell.length_b   1.000
_cell.length_c   1.000
_cell.angle_alpha   90.00
_cell.angle_beta   90.00
_cell.angle_gamma   90.00
#
_symmetry.space_group_name_H-M   'P 1'
#
loop_
_entity.id
_entity.type
_entity.pdbx_description
1 polymer ?
#
loop_
_entity_poly.entity_id
_entity_poly.type
_entity_poly.pdbx_seq_one_letter_code
_entity_poly.pdbx_strand_id
1 'polypeptide(L)'
;MNPEDLSKDKVNQETSKIAWSELQRFFAQGLAVNVSPEMDLVEVADAFSKDDKVQVEQWMKNQLVHLVTDRQAELWIKNDVLMWAVVIKPWILVQPV
;
A
#
# COMPACT_ATOMS: atom_id res chain seq x y z
N MET A 1 -20.09 -15.65 -16.44
CA MET A 1 -19.75 -14.44 -15.67
C MET A 1 -18.39 -14.70 -15.07
N ASN A 2 -17.36 -13.96 -15.51
CA ASN A 2 -15.98 -14.16 -15.05
C ASN A 2 -15.83 -13.74 -13.57
N PRO A 3 -15.04 -14.45 -12.74
CA PRO A 3 -14.91 -14.13 -11.32
C PRO A 3 -13.86 -13.05 -10.99
N GLU A 4 -13.23 -12.41 -11.98
CA GLU A 4 -11.96 -11.67 -11.77
C GLU A 4 -12.03 -10.15 -12.03
N ASP A 5 -13.22 -9.55 -11.96
CA ASP A 5 -13.28 -8.11 -11.77
C ASP A 5 -13.30 -7.81 -10.26
N LEU A 6 -12.12 -7.56 -9.70
CA LEU A 6 -12.01 -6.65 -8.56
C LEU A 6 -12.58 -5.31 -9.03
N SER A 7 -13.90 -5.14 -8.90
CA SER A 7 -14.55 -3.87 -9.17
C SER A 7 -13.98 -2.84 -8.19
N LYS A 8 -13.65 -1.65 -8.69
CA LYS A 8 -13.11 -0.52 -7.91
C LYS A 8 -13.89 -0.24 -6.62
N ASP A 9 -15.17 -0.59 -6.59
CA ASP A 9 -16.05 -0.51 -5.42
C ASP A 9 -15.60 -1.38 -4.23
N LYS A 10 -14.94 -2.51 -4.48
CA LYS A 10 -14.43 -3.41 -3.43
C LYS A 10 -13.12 -2.88 -2.84
N VAL A 11 -12.24 -2.32 -3.67
CA VAL A 11 -11.02 -1.66 -3.20
C VAL A 11 -11.37 -0.45 -2.34
N ASN A 12 -12.38 0.33 -2.72
CA ASN A 12 -12.88 1.45 -1.91
C ASN A 12 -13.43 1.06 -0.53
N GLN A 13 -13.84 -0.21 -0.31
CA GLN A 13 -14.21 -0.70 1.03
C GLN A 13 -13.01 -1.20 1.85
N GLU A 14 -11.87 -1.46 1.22
CA GLU A 14 -10.66 -1.97 1.86
C GLU A 14 -9.63 -0.87 2.16
N THR A 15 -9.84 0.36 1.64
CA THR A 15 -9.07 1.56 2.00
C THR A 15 -9.58 2.14 3.31
N SER A 16 -8.80 2.03 4.38
CA SER A 16 -9.13 2.63 5.68
C SER A 16 -8.03 3.56 6.16
N LYS A 17 -8.42 4.64 6.85
CA LYS A 17 -7.47 5.44 7.64
C LYS A 17 -7.16 4.67 8.91
N ILE A 18 -5.88 4.45 9.18
CA ILE A 18 -5.42 3.72 10.35
C ILE A 18 -4.08 4.28 10.82
N ALA A 19 -3.83 4.24 12.11
CA ALA A 19 -2.54 4.62 12.65
C ALA A 19 -1.45 3.64 12.17
N TRP A 20 -0.29 4.16 11.80
CA TRP A 20 0.85 3.34 11.38
C TRP A 20 1.28 2.32 12.45
N SER A 21 1.05 2.61 13.73
CA SER A 21 1.28 1.71 14.86
C SER A 21 0.54 0.36 14.73
N GLU A 22 -0.68 0.35 14.18
CA GLU A 22 -1.47 -0.86 13.94
C GLU A 22 -0.93 -1.71 12.78
N LEU A 23 -0.14 -1.10 11.89
CA LEU A 23 0.40 -1.73 10.69
C LEU A 23 1.78 -2.36 10.91
N GLN A 24 2.36 -2.18 12.11
CA GLN A 24 3.67 -2.70 12.50
C GLN A 24 3.83 -4.20 12.24
N ARG A 25 2.76 -4.97 12.44
CA ARG A 25 2.78 -6.43 12.18
C ARG A 25 3.11 -6.78 10.74
N PHE A 26 2.67 -5.97 9.76
CA PHE A 26 2.93 -6.20 8.35
C PHE A 26 4.32 -5.72 7.96
N PHE A 27 4.73 -4.59 8.52
CA PHE A 27 6.09 -4.08 8.37
C PHE A 27 7.13 -5.08 8.88
N ALA A 28 6.92 -5.67 10.07
CA ALA A 28 7.79 -6.69 10.64
C ALA A 28 7.91 -7.97 9.78
N GLN A 29 6.92 -8.23 8.92
CA GLN A 29 6.94 -9.33 7.95
C GLN A 29 7.57 -8.95 6.60
N GLY A 30 7.99 -7.69 6.42
CA GLY A 30 8.47 -7.16 5.15
C GLY A 30 7.37 -6.97 4.10
N LEU A 31 6.10 -6.89 4.52
CA LEU A 31 4.92 -6.85 3.65
C LEU A 31 4.33 -5.44 3.47
N ALA A 32 4.91 -4.43 4.13
CA ALA A 32 4.46 -3.06 4.03
C ALA A 32 5.11 -2.33 2.85
N VAL A 33 4.26 -1.82 1.96
CA VAL A 33 4.67 -1.08 0.76
C VAL A 33 4.18 0.36 0.89
N ASN A 34 5.10 1.31 0.83
CA ASN A 34 4.78 2.72 0.73
C ASN A 34 4.42 3.09 -0.71
N VAL A 35 3.35 3.84 -0.85
CA VAL A 35 2.90 4.44 -2.10
C VAL A 35 3.07 5.96 -1.99
N SER A 36 3.69 6.57 -3.00
CA SER A 36 3.89 8.02 -3.07
C SER A 36 2.55 8.77 -2.99
N PRO A 37 2.46 9.90 -2.27
CA PRO A 37 1.26 10.76 -2.25
C PRO A 37 0.83 11.28 -3.63
N GLU A 38 1.73 11.25 -4.63
CA GLU A 38 1.45 11.67 -6.00
C GLU A 38 0.67 10.61 -6.81
N MET A 39 0.55 9.38 -6.28
CA MET A 39 -0.13 8.26 -6.92
C MET A 39 -1.51 8.03 -6.30
N ASP A 40 -2.44 7.47 -7.10
CA ASP A 40 -3.72 6.98 -6.58
C ASP A 40 -3.52 5.59 -5.94
N LEU A 41 -3.77 5.49 -4.63
CA LEU A 41 -3.65 4.26 -3.87
C LEU A 41 -4.55 3.14 -4.42
N VAL A 42 -5.72 3.47 -4.98
CA VAL A 42 -6.64 2.50 -5.59
C VAL A 42 -6.09 1.96 -6.91
N GLU A 43 -5.45 2.80 -7.71
CA GLU A 43 -4.80 2.38 -8.96
C GLU A 43 -3.62 1.44 -8.68
N VAL A 44 -2.80 1.78 -7.68
CA VAL A 44 -1.69 0.91 -7.26
C VAL A 44 -2.23 -0.40 -6.70
N ALA A 45 -3.27 -0.38 -5.88
CA ALA A 45 -3.91 -1.59 -5.36
C ALA A 45 -4.44 -2.50 -6.48
N ASP A 46 -5.07 -1.93 -7.51
CA ASP A 46 -5.57 -2.67 -8.66
C ASP A 46 -4.42 -3.36 -9.42
N ALA A 47 -3.32 -2.64 -9.68
CA ALA A 47 -2.13 -3.20 -10.33
C ALA A 47 -1.48 -4.34 -9.52
N PHE A 48 -1.40 -4.19 -8.19
CA PHE A 48 -0.94 -5.28 -7.31
C PHE A 48 -1.90 -6.47 -7.32
N SER A 49 -3.21 -6.23 -7.37
CA SER A 49 -4.22 -7.32 -7.41
C SER A 49 -4.17 -8.13 -8.71
N LYS A 50 -3.75 -7.50 -9.81
CA LYS A 50 -3.58 -8.11 -11.14
C LYS A 50 -2.21 -8.74 -11.37
N ASP A 51 -1.30 -8.70 -10.38
CA ASP A 51 0.11 -9.10 -10.51
C ASP A 51 0.81 -8.41 -11.72
N ASP A 52 0.49 -7.13 -11.97
CA ASP A 52 1.11 -6.35 -13.06
C ASP A 52 2.54 -5.93 -12.70
N LYS A 53 3.47 -6.89 -12.82
CA LYS A 53 4.88 -6.71 -12.49
C LYS A 53 5.54 -5.62 -13.31
N VAL A 54 5.14 -5.45 -14.58
CA VAL A 54 5.77 -4.46 -15.46
C VAL A 54 5.48 -3.06 -14.94
N GLN A 55 4.23 -2.77 -14.61
CA GLN A 55 3.82 -1.49 -14.07
C GLN A 55 4.45 -1.23 -12.69
N VAL A 56 4.40 -2.23 -11.80
CA VAL A 56 4.94 -2.11 -10.44
C VAL A 56 6.47 -1.91 -10.46
N GLU A 57 7.21 -2.61 -11.33
CA GLU A 57 8.65 -2.41 -11.50
C GLU A 57 9.00 -1.00 -11.99
N GLN A 58 8.19 -0.42 -12.88
CA GLN A 58 8.39 0.96 -13.32
C GLN A 58 8.20 1.94 -12.16
N TRP A 59 7.16 1.77 -11.34
CA TRP A 59 6.96 2.59 -10.15
C TRP A 59 8.08 2.44 -9.13
N MET A 60 8.60 1.22 -8.93
CA MET A 60 9.76 1.00 -8.05
C MET A 60 11.01 1.71 -8.57
N LYS A 61 11.30 1.64 -9.87
CA LYS A 61 12.43 2.37 -10.48
C LYS A 61 12.31 3.88 -10.32
N ASN A 62 11.10 4.40 -10.40
CA ASN A 62 10.80 5.82 -10.22
C ASN A 62 10.64 6.23 -8.75
N GLN A 63 10.85 5.32 -7.80
CA GLN A 63 10.67 5.54 -6.35
C GLN A 63 9.24 5.97 -5.95
N LEU A 64 8.25 5.70 -6.81
CA LEU A 64 6.83 6.00 -6.55
C LEU A 64 6.18 4.95 -5.66
N VAL A 65 6.68 3.71 -5.70
CA VAL A 65 6.24 2.60 -4.86
C VAL A 65 7.49 1.89 -4.35
N HIS A 66 7.59 1.64 -3.05
CA HIS A 66 8.74 0.92 -2.49
C HIS A 66 8.37 0.27 -1.16
N LEU A 67 9.15 -0.72 -0.72
CA LEU A 67 8.99 -1.26 0.64
C LEU A 67 9.25 -0.17 1.67
N VAL A 68 8.46 -0.15 2.75
CA VAL A 68 8.68 0.78 3.85
C VAL A 68 10.07 0.52 4.44
N THR A 69 10.86 1.56 4.60
CA THR A 69 12.20 1.46 5.21
C THR A 69 12.11 1.59 6.73
N ASP A 70 13.09 1.04 7.45
CA ASP A 70 13.19 1.16 8.92
C ASP A 70 13.08 2.63 9.37
N ARG A 71 13.78 3.53 8.67
CA ARG A 71 13.76 4.96 8.96
C ARG A 71 12.37 5.58 8.81
N GLN A 72 11.62 5.21 7.77
CA GLN A 72 10.25 5.67 7.59
C GLN A 72 9.34 5.10 8.67
N ALA A 73 9.44 3.80 8.94
CA ALA A 73 8.67 3.14 9.97
C ALA A 73 8.87 3.80 11.34
N GLU A 74 10.12 4.06 11.75
CA GLU A 74 10.45 4.75 12.99
C GLU A 74 9.87 6.17 13.05
N LEU A 75 10.02 6.93 11.96
CA LEU A 75 9.50 8.30 11.88
C LEU A 75 7.98 8.32 12.01
N TRP A 76 7.29 7.40 11.35
CA TRP A 76 5.83 7.34 11.37
C TRP A 76 5.28 6.87 12.72
N ILE A 77 5.96 5.93 13.39
CA ILE A 77 5.59 5.52 14.77
C ILE A 77 5.77 6.71 15.71
N LYS A 78 6.92 7.39 15.64
CA LYS A 78 7.25 8.50 16.55
C LYS A 78 6.26 9.67 16.45
N ASN A 79 5.74 9.92 15.25
CA ASN A 79 4.81 11.01 14.98
C ASN A 79 3.33 10.56 14.98
N ASP A 80 3.03 9.32 15.34
CA ASP A 80 1.67 8.74 15.32
C ASP A 80 0.94 9.01 14.00
N VAL A 81 1.63 8.76 12.88
CA VAL A 81 1.13 9.12 11.55
C VAL A 81 -0.07 8.26 11.17
N LEU A 82 -1.15 8.93 10.77
CA LEU A 82 -2.29 8.29 10.12
C LEU A 82 -1.97 8.01 8.66
N MET A 83 -2.30 6.80 8.24
CA MET A 83 -2.10 6.30 6.89
C MET A 83 -3.41 5.88 6.29
N TRP A 84 -3.58 6.10 5.00
CA TRP A 84 -4.42 5.26 4.18
C TRP A 84 -3.76 3.90 4.03
N ALA A 85 -4.53 2.83 4.22
CA ALA A 85 -4.04 1.46 4.07
C ALA A 85 -5.02 0.61 3.25
N VAL A 86 -4.48 -0.20 2.33
CA VAL A 86 -5.21 -1.19 1.54
C VAL A 86 -4.51 -2.54 1.65
N VAL A 87 -5.25 -3.61 1.95
CA VAL A 87 -4.69 -4.96 2.11
C VAL A 87 -4.85 -5.74 0.80
N ILE A 88 -3.74 -6.02 0.12
CA ILE A 88 -3.70 -6.86 -1.10
C ILE A 88 -2.79 -8.05 -0.83
N LYS A 89 -3.37 -9.18 -0.42
CA LYS A 89 -2.60 -10.33 0.08
C LYS A 89 -1.47 -10.74 -0.88
N PRO A 90 -0.23 -10.95 -0.37
CA PRO A 90 0.16 -10.88 1.04
C PRO A 90 0.49 -9.46 1.56
N TRP A 91 0.52 -8.46 0.70
CA TRP A 91 0.99 -7.10 0.96
C TRP A 91 -0.04 -6.21 1.65
N ILE A 92 0.47 -5.14 2.26
CA ILE A 92 -0.32 -3.96 2.64
C ILE A 92 0.29 -2.73 1.99
N LEU A 93 -0.53 -2.00 1.23
CA LEU A 93 -0.14 -0.73 0.64
C LEU A 93 -0.52 0.39 1.62
N VAL A 94 0.40 1.33 1.85
CA VAL A 94 0.20 2.46 2.75
C VAL A 94 0.56 3.77 2.09
N GLN A 95 -0.17 4.83 2.43
CA GLN A 95 0.08 6.18 1.96
C GLN A 95 -0.24 7.18 3.09
N PRO A 96 0.64 8.16 3.39
CA PRO A 96 0.33 9.21 4.36
C PRO A 96 -0.93 10.01 3.97
N VAL A 97 -1.74 10.36 4.97
CA VAL A 97 -2.95 11.21 4.78
C VAL A 97 -2.58 12.65 4.46
#